data_AF-A0A914XX75-F1
#
_entry.id   AF-A0A914XX75-F1
#
_cell.length_a   1.000
_cell.length_b   1.000
_cell.length_c   1.000
_cell.angle_alpha   90.00
_cell.angle_beta   90.00
_cell.angle_gamma   90.00
#
_symmetry.space_group_name_H-M   'P 1'
#
loop_
_entity.id
_entity.type
_entity.pdbx_description
1 polymer ?
#
loop_
_entity_poly.entity_id
_entity_poly.type
_entity_poly.pdbx_seq_one_letter_code
_entity_poly.pdbx_strand_id
1 'polypeptide(L)'
;MQFGNRKIIPSLPDVVLLRIFKHLSYKELCLAEVTCRRWQNLIHQKFRKQCTELVVEQMGYFHIEAALNVALERLTISCPFNSDEFLSGVMRRHHGWLRKLTCDVSFLANVGKLKLKKDTRKKFFTGCDNLWIVMLGCSDELLKEFAAIEEMLFLVSF
;
A
#
# COMPACT_ATOMS: atom_id res chain seq x y z
N MET A 1 22.42 -14.74 37.25
CA MET A 1 20.99 -14.64 36.92
C MET A 1 20.82 -14.96 35.45
N GLN A 2 20.35 -16.17 35.13
CA GLN A 2 20.07 -16.60 33.75
C GLN A 2 18.75 -15.97 33.32
N PHE A 3 18.78 -15.07 32.34
CA PHE A 3 17.56 -14.65 31.65
C PHE A 3 17.11 -15.84 30.80
N GLY A 4 16.10 -16.56 31.30
CA GLY A 4 15.52 -17.72 30.65
C GLY A 4 15.12 -17.42 29.21
N ASN A 5 15.26 -18.44 28.35
CA ASN A 5 14.79 -18.50 26.97
C ASN A 5 13.39 -17.89 26.83
N ARG A 6 13.32 -16.58 26.55
CA ARG A 6 12.09 -15.96 26.05
C ARG A 6 11.90 -16.55 24.66
N LYS A 7 11.00 -17.54 24.55
CA LYS A 7 10.54 -18.04 23.25
C LYS A 7 10.05 -16.83 22.47
N ILE A 8 10.90 -16.42 21.53
CA ILE A 8 10.67 -15.30 20.64
C ILE A 8 9.33 -15.61 19.93
N ILE A 9 8.54 -14.57 19.64
CA ILE A 9 7.25 -14.67 18.93
C ILE A 9 7.28 -15.50 17.61
N PRO A 10 8.40 -15.74 16.87
CA PRO A 10 8.39 -16.61 15.69
C PRO A 10 8.21 -18.12 15.96
N SER A 11 7.78 -18.56 17.14
CA SER A 11 7.49 -19.98 17.40
C SER A 11 6.02 -20.39 17.26
N LEU A 12 5.09 -19.43 17.15
CA LEU A 12 3.66 -19.74 16.95
C LEU A 12 3.42 -20.38 15.57
N PRO A 13 2.55 -21.39 15.43
CA PRO A 13 2.18 -21.93 14.12
C PRO A 13 1.53 -20.88 13.20
N ASP A 14 1.71 -21.00 11.88
CA ASP A 14 1.16 -20.05 10.89
C ASP A 14 -0.36 -19.91 11.01
N VAL A 15 -1.09 -21.00 11.29
CA VAL A 15 -2.54 -20.97 11.50
C VAL A 15 -2.96 -20.08 12.67
N VAL A 16 -2.15 -20.02 13.73
CA VAL A 16 -2.43 -19.17 14.90
C VAL A 16 -2.14 -17.71 14.55
N LEU A 17 -1.01 -17.44 13.88
CA LEU A 17 -0.67 -16.10 13.40
C LEU A 17 -1.74 -15.54 12.45
N LEU A 18 -2.23 -16.35 11.51
CA LEU A 18 -3.29 -15.95 10.59
C LEU A 18 -4.62 -15.63 11.31
N ARG A 19 -4.94 -16.36 12.39
CA ARG A 19 -6.10 -16.03 13.25
C ARG A 19 -5.90 -14.70 13.96
N ILE A 20 -4.71 -14.44 14.52
CA ILE A 20 -4.39 -13.15 15.14
C ILE A 20 -4.49 -12.02 14.11
N PHE A 21 -3.88 -12.17 12.95
CA PHE A 21 -3.91 -11.19 11.86
C PHE A 21 -5.33 -10.93 11.31
N LYS A 22 -6.28 -11.85 11.51
CA LYS A 22 -7.70 -11.62 11.14
C LYS A 22 -8.36 -10.54 12.01
N HIS A 23 -7.86 -10.32 13.23
CA HIS A 23 -8.40 -9.32 14.16
C HIS A 23 -7.71 -7.96 14.07
N LEU A 24 -6.65 -7.85 13.27
CA LEU A 24 -5.94 -6.59 13.06
C LEU A 24 -6.62 -5.77 11.99
N SER A 25 -6.70 -4.46 12.22
CA SER A 25 -7.02 -3.47 11.21
C SER A 25 -5.98 -3.48 10.08
N TYR A 26 -6.34 -2.91 8.95
CA TYR A 26 -5.43 -2.81 7.81
C TYR A 26 -4.16 -2.01 8.14
N LYS A 27 -4.28 -0.97 8.98
CA LYS A 27 -3.15 -0.19 9.49
C LYS A 27 -2.22 -1.02 10.35
N GLU A 28 -2.75 -1.82 11.27
CA GLU A 28 -1.95 -2.71 12.11
C GLU A 28 -1.26 -3.80 11.28
N LEU A 29 -1.90 -4.27 10.21
CA LEU A 29 -1.28 -5.22 9.28
C LEU A 29 -0.09 -4.61 8.51
N CYS A 30 -0.14 -3.32 8.16
CA CYS A 30 1.02 -2.59 7.61
C CYS A 30 2.21 -2.54 8.57
N LEU A 31 1.97 -2.49 9.89
CA LEU A 31 3.03 -2.49 10.89
C LEU A 31 3.54 -3.92 11.16
N ALA A 32 2.64 -4.89 11.21
CA ALA A 32 3.02 -6.30 11.42
C ALA A 32 3.90 -6.83 10.28
N GLU A 33 3.61 -6.47 9.02
CA GLU A 33 4.36 -7.01 7.87
C GLU A 33 5.85 -6.63 7.88
N VAL A 34 6.22 -5.47 8.43
CA VAL A 34 7.62 -5.00 8.45
C VAL A 34 8.44 -5.60 9.58
N THR A 35 7.81 -6.38 10.47
CA THR A 35 8.46 -6.94 11.66
C THR A 35 9.43 -8.08 11.30
N CYS A 36 9.02 -9.02 10.43
CA CYS A 36 9.90 -10.07 9.93
C CYS A 36 9.40 -10.67 8.61
N ARG A 37 10.30 -11.32 7.84
CA ARG A 37 9.97 -11.93 6.53
C ARG A 37 8.82 -12.95 6.60
N ARG A 38 8.73 -13.72 7.70
CA ARG A 38 7.67 -14.71 7.88
C ARG A 38 6.29 -14.05 7.95
N TRP A 39 6.17 -12.99 8.74
CA TRP A 39 4.91 -12.26 8.90
C TRP A 39 4.52 -11.54 7.62
N GLN A 40 5.50 -10.92 6.95
CA GLN A 40 5.31 -10.34 5.64
C GLN A 40 4.69 -11.35 4.66
N ASN A 41 5.25 -12.55 4.57
CA ASN A 41 4.75 -13.58 3.66
C ASN A 41 3.32 -14.03 4.00
N LEU A 42 3.00 -14.25 5.27
CA LEU A 42 1.65 -14.65 5.69
C LEU A 42 0.61 -13.56 5.42
N ILE A 43 0.95 -12.31 5.70
CA ILE A 43 0.08 -11.16 5.43
C ILE A 43 -0.09 -10.98 3.93
N HIS A 44 0.99 -11.06 3.14
CA HIS A 44 0.92 -11.01 1.68
C HIS A 44 0.03 -12.12 1.11
N GLN A 45 0.13 -13.36 1.61
CA GLN A 45 -0.74 -14.46 1.17
C GLN A 45 -2.21 -14.18 1.45
N LYS A 46 -2.54 -13.61 2.62
CA LYS A 46 -3.91 -13.21 2.96
C LYS A 46 -4.51 -12.23 1.96
N PHE A 47 -3.72 -11.26 1.49
CA PHE A 47 -4.22 -10.17 0.62
C PHE A 47 -3.96 -10.39 -0.88
N ARG A 48 -3.20 -11.41 -1.25
CA ARG A 48 -2.85 -11.66 -2.66
C ARG A 48 -4.13 -11.86 -3.47
N LYS A 49 -4.30 -11.03 -4.51
CA LYS A 49 -5.48 -11.04 -5.42
C LYS A 49 -6.83 -10.73 -4.77
N GLN A 50 -6.88 -10.19 -3.55
CA GLN A 50 -8.14 -9.73 -2.96
C GLN A 50 -8.50 -8.29 -3.37
N CYS A 51 -7.57 -7.61 -4.03
CA CYS A 51 -7.68 -6.20 -4.37
C CYS A 51 -7.11 -5.98 -5.78
N THR A 52 -7.99 -5.61 -6.71
CA THR A 52 -7.64 -5.21 -8.08
C THR A 52 -7.95 -3.73 -8.32
N GLU A 53 -8.75 -3.10 -7.46
CA GLU A 53 -9.02 -1.67 -7.44
C GLU A 53 -8.51 -1.00 -6.17
N LEU A 54 -7.78 0.11 -6.33
CA LEU A 54 -7.33 0.94 -5.22
C LEU A 54 -7.91 2.34 -5.34
N VAL A 55 -8.50 2.84 -4.25
CA VAL A 55 -8.92 4.24 -4.11
C VAL A 55 -8.08 4.87 -3.00
N VAL A 56 -7.38 5.96 -3.29
CA VAL A 56 -6.56 6.72 -2.33
C VAL A 56 -7.00 8.18 -2.30
N GLU A 57 -7.55 8.61 -1.17
CA GLU A 57 -7.95 9.98 -0.94
C GLU A 57 -7.13 10.55 0.23
N GLN A 58 -6.39 11.63 -0.03
CA GLN A 58 -5.59 12.31 0.97
C GLN A 58 -6.17 13.65 1.43
N MET A 59 -7.00 14.26 0.57
CA MET A 59 -7.62 15.55 0.84
C MET A 59 -8.69 15.48 1.94
N GLY A 60 -8.56 16.33 2.96
CA GLY A 60 -9.60 16.55 3.99
C GLY A 60 -9.62 15.53 5.14
N TYR A 61 -8.67 14.59 5.19
CA TYR A 61 -8.63 13.55 6.22
C TYR A 61 -7.53 13.81 7.27
N PHE A 62 -7.89 13.61 8.55
CA PHE A 62 -6.98 13.76 9.70
C PHE A 62 -6.53 12.43 10.29
N HIS A 63 -7.15 11.33 9.89
CA HIS A 63 -6.87 9.99 10.37
C HIS A 63 -6.84 8.99 9.22
N ILE A 64 -6.18 7.86 9.46
CA ILE A 64 -6.09 6.78 8.47
C ILE A 64 -7.32 5.90 8.60
N GLU A 65 -8.04 5.74 7.50
CA GLU A 65 -9.08 4.75 7.30
C GLU A 65 -8.75 3.86 6.11
N ALA A 66 -9.10 2.59 6.23
CA ALA A 66 -8.89 1.63 5.15
C ALA A 66 -10.00 0.57 5.19
N ALA A 67 -10.76 0.50 4.11
CA ALA A 67 -11.89 -0.40 3.95
C ALA A 67 -11.65 -1.32 2.76
N LEU A 68 -11.53 -2.62 3.02
CA LEU A 68 -11.46 -3.64 1.96
C LEU A 68 -12.87 -4.17 1.69
N ASN A 69 -13.39 -3.88 0.49
CA ASN A 69 -14.60 -4.49 -0.02
C ASN A 69 -14.22 -5.69 -0.91
N VAL A 70 -14.39 -6.89 -0.35
CA VAL A 70 -14.03 -8.15 -1.03
C VAL A 70 -14.89 -8.41 -2.26
N ALA A 71 -16.17 -8.03 -2.24
CA ALA A 71 -17.08 -8.26 -3.37
C ALA A 71 -16.74 -7.40 -4.59
N LEU A 72 -16.18 -6.20 -4.35
CA LEU A 72 -15.72 -5.29 -5.40
C LEU A 72 -14.23 -5.43 -5.69
N GLU A 73 -13.52 -6.32 -4.98
CA GLU A 73 -12.05 -6.39 -5.00
C GLU A 73 -11.39 -5.01 -4.82
N ARG A 74 -11.99 -4.16 -3.99
CA ARG A 74 -11.63 -2.75 -3.84
C ARG A 74 -11.10 -2.46 -2.46
N LEU A 75 -9.94 -1.81 -2.40
CA LEU A 75 -9.44 -1.18 -1.19
C LEU A 75 -9.63 0.33 -1.30
N THR A 76 -10.43 0.90 -0.40
CA THR A 76 -10.55 2.35 -0.24
C THR A 76 -9.72 2.80 0.93
N ILE A 77 -8.92 3.84 0.71
CA ILE A 77 -8.01 4.44 1.68
C ILE A 77 -8.29 5.93 1.76
N SER A 78 -8.47 6.39 2.98
CA SER A 78 -8.53 7.81 3.30
C SER A 78 -7.45 8.10 4.34
N CYS A 79 -6.52 9.02 4.06
CA CYS A 79 -5.40 9.25 4.97
C CYS A 79 -4.78 10.65 4.85
N PRO A 80 -4.20 11.21 5.92
CA PRO A 80 -3.47 12.48 5.82
C PRO A 80 -2.29 12.43 4.85
N PHE A 81 -1.86 13.59 4.33
CA PHE A 81 -0.70 13.73 3.45
C PHE A 81 0.61 13.13 3.99
N ASN A 82 0.81 13.10 5.31
CA ASN A 82 2.02 12.56 5.96
C ASN A 82 1.96 11.04 6.24
N SER A 83 1.11 10.30 5.52
CA SER A 83 0.89 8.86 5.74
C SER A 83 1.82 7.95 4.92
N ASP A 84 3.03 8.41 4.57
CA ASP A 84 3.96 7.71 3.68
C ASP A 84 4.27 6.28 4.13
N GLU A 85 4.47 6.06 5.43
CA GLU A 85 4.76 4.71 5.95
C GLU A 85 3.59 3.75 5.72
N PHE A 86 2.37 4.23 5.96
CA PHE A 86 1.15 3.46 5.75
C PHE A 86 0.93 3.17 4.26
N LEU A 87 1.06 4.19 3.40
CA LEU A 87 0.94 4.06 1.94
C LEU A 87 2.03 3.16 1.37
N SER A 88 3.24 3.20 1.92
CA SER A 88 4.31 2.27 1.55
C SER A 88 3.89 0.82 1.80
N GLY A 89 3.20 0.54 2.92
CA GLY A 89 2.67 -0.80 3.21
C GLY A 89 1.58 -1.24 2.26
N VAL A 90 0.64 -0.34 1.94
CA VAL A 90 -0.40 -0.58 0.92
C VAL A 90 0.25 -0.94 -0.41
N MET A 91 1.20 -0.13 -0.84
CA MET A 91 1.83 -0.24 -2.13
C MET A 91 2.73 -1.47 -2.24
N ARG A 92 3.44 -1.87 -1.17
CA ARG A 92 4.21 -3.14 -1.14
C ARG A 92 3.37 -4.35 -1.54
N ARG A 93 2.08 -4.33 -1.18
CA ARG A 93 1.14 -5.39 -1.52
C ARG A 93 0.59 -5.18 -2.92
N HIS A 94 -0.04 -4.05 -3.21
CA HIS A 94 -0.96 -4.01 -4.34
C HIS A 94 -0.37 -3.50 -5.66
N HIS A 95 0.68 -2.67 -5.63
CA HIS A 95 1.10 -1.86 -6.80
C HIS A 95 1.25 -2.67 -8.11
N GLY A 96 1.81 -3.88 -8.04
CA GLY A 96 2.14 -4.67 -9.23
C GLY A 96 0.96 -5.36 -9.94
N TRP A 97 -0.24 -5.39 -9.36
CA TRP A 97 -1.39 -6.09 -9.95
C TRP A 97 -2.71 -5.30 -9.93
N LEU A 98 -2.67 -4.03 -9.53
CA LEU A 98 -3.84 -3.15 -9.64
C LEU A 98 -4.26 -3.02 -11.10
N ARG A 99 -5.57 -3.17 -11.35
CA ARG A 99 -6.23 -2.89 -12.62
C ARG A 99 -6.78 -1.47 -12.63
N LYS A 100 -7.41 -1.06 -11.53
CA LYS A 100 -7.97 0.27 -11.39
C LYS A 100 -7.33 1.04 -10.25
N LEU A 101 -6.98 2.30 -10.50
CA LEU A 101 -6.48 3.24 -9.51
C LEU A 101 -7.32 4.52 -9.56
N THR A 102 -7.90 4.90 -8.44
CA THR A 102 -8.48 6.23 -8.22
C THR A 102 -7.65 6.93 -7.16
N CYS A 103 -7.10 8.10 -7.46
CA CYS A 103 -6.27 8.80 -6.50
C CYS A 103 -6.15 10.29 -6.74
N ASP A 104 -5.81 11.03 -5.70
CA ASP A 104 -5.36 12.42 -5.82
C ASP A 104 -4.04 12.51 -6.60
N VAL A 105 -3.87 13.57 -7.39
CA VAL A 105 -2.59 13.84 -8.09
C VAL A 105 -1.40 13.92 -7.12
N SER A 106 -1.64 14.37 -5.89
CA SER A 106 -0.62 14.41 -4.84
C SER A 106 -0.08 13.04 -4.46
N PHE A 107 -0.93 12.02 -4.45
CA PHE A 107 -0.49 10.66 -4.17
C PHE A 107 0.48 10.20 -5.26
N LEU A 108 0.13 10.42 -6.55
CA LEU A 108 0.98 10.03 -7.67
C LEU A 108 2.33 10.76 -7.66
N ALA A 109 2.32 12.07 -7.41
CA ALA A 109 3.55 12.87 -7.31
C ALA A 109 4.50 12.35 -6.22
N ASN A 110 3.94 11.83 -5.12
CA ASN A 110 4.73 11.36 -3.97
C ASN A 110 4.98 9.85 -3.95
N VAL A 111 4.48 9.07 -4.92
CA VAL A 111 4.67 7.60 -4.97
C VAL A 111 6.15 7.21 -4.96
N GLY A 112 7.04 8.03 -5.53
CA GLY A 112 8.49 7.79 -5.55
C GLY A 112 9.15 7.89 -4.19
N LYS A 113 8.53 8.59 -3.23
CA LYS A 113 9.01 8.75 -1.86
C LYS A 113 8.64 7.55 -0.98
N LEU A 114 7.74 6.68 -1.45
CA LEU A 114 7.30 5.50 -0.71
C LEU A 114 8.41 4.46 -0.60
N LYS A 115 8.52 3.85 0.59
CA LYS A 115 9.51 2.82 0.94
C LYS A 115 9.11 1.46 0.34
N LEU A 116 9.38 1.32 -0.96
CA LEU A 116 9.09 0.13 -1.74
C LEU A 116 10.38 -0.59 -2.14
N LYS A 117 10.49 -1.88 -1.82
CA LYS A 117 11.55 -2.74 -2.38
C LYS A 117 11.17 -3.10 -3.82
N LYS A 118 11.30 -2.12 -4.70
CA LYS A 118 10.94 -2.21 -6.11
C LYS A 118 12.22 -2.25 -6.96
N ASP A 119 12.21 -3.09 -8.00
CA ASP A 119 13.21 -3.03 -9.06
C ASP A 119 13.05 -1.69 -9.81
N THR A 120 14.12 -0.89 -9.85
CA THR A 120 14.10 0.46 -10.46
C THR A 120 13.67 0.45 -11.91
N ARG A 121 13.79 -0.69 -12.61
CA ARG A 121 13.37 -0.85 -14.01
C ARG A 121 11.87 -1.07 -14.18
N LYS A 122 11.15 -1.45 -13.12
CA LYS A 122 9.70 -1.70 -13.20
C LYS A 122 8.92 -0.40 -13.04
N LYS A 123 7.75 -0.30 -13.68
CA LYS A 123 6.79 0.79 -13.40
C LYS A 123 6.02 0.50 -12.12
N PHE A 124 5.43 1.51 -11.48
CA PHE A 124 4.69 1.31 -10.22
C PHE A 124 3.38 0.55 -10.45
N PHE A 125 2.67 0.87 -11.52
CA PHE A 125 1.31 0.40 -11.80
C PHE A 125 1.26 -0.30 -13.16
N THR A 126 2.10 -1.31 -13.36
CA THR A 126 2.23 -2.01 -14.66
C THR A 126 0.95 -2.70 -15.13
N GLY A 127 0.06 -3.08 -14.22
CA GLY A 127 -1.21 -3.74 -14.55
C GLY A 127 -2.41 -2.81 -14.68
N CYS A 128 -2.22 -1.51 -14.41
CA CYS A 128 -3.32 -0.56 -14.28
C CYS A 128 -3.81 -0.12 -15.65
N ASP A 129 -5.02 -0.54 -16.01
CA ASP A 129 -5.70 -0.20 -17.26
C ASP A 129 -6.73 0.94 -17.09
N ASN A 130 -7.10 1.26 -15.85
CA ASN A 130 -8.11 2.27 -15.56
C ASN A 130 -7.65 3.24 -14.45
N LEU A 131 -7.29 4.46 -14.84
CA LEU A 131 -6.79 5.50 -13.93
C LEU A 131 -7.79 6.66 -13.83
N TRP A 132 -8.17 7.00 -12.61
CA TRP A 132 -9.01 8.16 -12.28
C TRP A 132 -8.21 9.08 -11.37
N ILE A 133 -7.91 10.29 -11.84
CA ILE A 133 -7.13 11.27 -11.08
C ILE A 133 -8.07 12.35 -10.56
N VAL A 134 -8.01 12.59 -9.26
CA VAL A 134 -8.68 13.71 -8.61
C VAL A 134 -7.71 14.89 -8.59
N MET A 135 -8.07 15.97 -9.30
CA MET A 135 -7.26 17.20 -9.41
C MET A 135 -7.76 18.25 -8.43
N LEU A 136 -7.20 18.24 -7.22
CA LEU A 136 -7.51 19.22 -6.18
C LEU A 136 -6.21 19.86 -5.67
N GLY A 137 -6.23 21.17 -5.41
CA GLY A 137 -5.10 21.88 -4.81
C GLY A 137 -3.79 21.81 -5.62
N CYS A 138 -3.87 21.70 -6.95
CA CYS A 138 -2.70 21.59 -7.82
C CYS A 138 -1.86 22.87 -7.77
N SER A 139 -0.60 22.76 -7.34
CA SER A 139 0.40 23.82 -7.45
C SER A 139 1.44 23.49 -8.52
N ASP A 140 2.19 24.48 -8.99
CA ASP A 140 3.25 24.28 -9.97
C ASP A 140 4.34 23.34 -9.44
N GLU A 141 4.65 23.38 -8.14
CA GLU A 141 5.59 22.45 -7.51
C GLU A 141 5.08 21.01 -7.58
N LEU A 142 3.77 20.80 -7.33
CA LEU A 142 3.17 19.48 -7.38
C LEU A 142 3.21 18.89 -8.78
N LEU A 143 2.90 19.71 -9.79
CA LEU A 143 2.93 19.30 -11.19
C LEU A 143 4.35 19.00 -11.66
N LYS A 144 5.36 19.74 -11.19
CA LYS A 144 6.77 19.42 -11.45
C LYS A 144 7.19 18.09 -10.84
N GLU A 145 6.78 17.81 -9.60
CA GLU A 145 7.05 16.52 -8.95
C GLU A 145 6.35 15.36 -9.68
N PHE A 146 5.08 15.57 -10.10
CA PHE A 146 4.36 14.58 -10.89
C PHE A 146 5.03 14.31 -12.24
N ALA A 147 5.41 15.35 -12.99
CA ALA A 147 6.11 15.21 -14.27
C ALA A 147 7.46 14.48 -14.11
N ALA A 148 8.18 14.72 -13.02
CA ALA A 148 9.46 14.06 -12.75
C ALA A 148 9.35 12.54 -12.53
N ILE A 149 8.18 12.04 -12.14
CA ILE A 149 7.95 10.62 -11.87
C ILE A 149 7.03 9.94 -12.88
N GLU A 150 6.39 10.70 -13.79
CA GLU A 150 5.40 10.22 -14.77
C GLU A 150 5.88 8.95 -15.49
N GLU A 151 7.08 8.99 -16.04
CA GLU A 151 7.65 7.86 -16.76
C GLU A 151 7.72 6.61 -15.88
N MET A 152 7.85 6.70 -14.57
CA MET A 152 7.95 5.55 -13.66
C MET A 152 6.60 4.96 -13.24
N LEU A 153 5.49 5.65 -13.52
CA LEU A 153 4.18 5.28 -12.98
C LEU A 153 3.52 4.14 -13.75
N PHE A 154 3.34 4.29 -15.06
CA PHE A 154 2.53 3.39 -15.89
C PHE A 154 3.31 2.82 -17.07
N LEU A 155 2.80 1.74 -17.67
CA LEU A 155 3.25 1.32 -19.00
C LEU A 155 2.59 2.23 -20.04
N VAL A 156 3.40 2.79 -20.95
CA VAL A 156 2.87 3.52 -22.10
C VAL A 156 2.16 2.49 -22.97
N SER A 157 0.83 2.55 -23.00
CA SER A 157 0.02 1.74 -23.90
C SER A 157 -0.38 2.66 -25.05
N PHE A 158 0.31 2.54 -26.20
CA PHE A 158 -0.10 3.16 -27.45
C PHE A 158 -1.18 2.31 -28.12
#